data_AF-A0A350Q678-F1
#
_entry.id   AF-A0A350Q678-F1
#
_cell.length_a   1.000
_cell.length_b   1.000
_cell.length_c   1.000
_cell.angle_alpha   90.00
_cell.angle_beta   90.00
_cell.angle_gamma   90.00
#
_symmetry.space_group_name_H-M   'P 1'
#
loop_
_entity.id
_entity.type
_entity.pdbx_description
1 polymer ?
#
loop_
_entity_poly.entity_id
_entity_poly.type
_entity_poly.pdbx_seq_one_letter_code
_entity_poly.pdbx_strand_id
1 'polypeptide(L)' 'YAGIEWASGTPEAEKAREFLVNELDANIRDGSGIGIKPISPFGTKRHVAAAIRYGLDRDRRSATLVHKGNIM' A
#
# COMPACT_ATOMS: atom_id res chain seq x y z
N TYR A 1 -2.20 6.93 5.88
CA TYR A 1 -1.23 5.88 5.48
C TYR A 1 -0.77 5.15 6.73
N ALA A 2 -0.33 3.89 6.61
CA ALA A 2 -0.09 3.04 7.78
C ALA A 2 1.25 3.27 8.49
N GLY A 3 2.26 3.87 7.84
CA GLY A 3 3.55 4.20 8.46
C GLY A 3 4.37 2.98 8.90
N ILE A 4 4.18 1.83 8.23
CA ILE A 4 4.93 0.61 8.53
C ILE A 4 6.24 0.68 7.75
N GLU A 5 7.28 1.15 8.41
CA GLU A 5 8.59 1.39 7.79
C GLU A 5 9.74 1.23 8.79
N TRP A 6 10.90 0.83 8.27
CA TRP A 6 12.15 0.71 9.00
C TRP A 6 13.25 1.45 8.26
N ALA A 7 14.00 2.25 9.01
CA ALA A 7 15.05 3.09 8.44
C ALA A 7 16.19 2.24 7.88
N SER A 8 16.82 2.76 6.82
CA SER A 8 18.03 2.17 6.23
C SER A 8 19.12 1.94 7.28
N GLY A 9 19.78 0.79 7.20
CA GLY A 9 20.87 0.41 8.10
C GLY A 9 20.42 -0.06 9.50
N THR A 10 19.12 -0.13 9.78
CA THR A 10 18.63 -0.70 11.04
C THR A 10 18.59 -2.22 11.00
N PRO A 11 18.80 -2.92 12.14
CA PRO A 11 18.67 -4.38 12.21
C PRO A 11 17.30 -4.89 11.76
N GLU A 12 16.23 -4.13 12.02
CA GLU A 12 14.87 -4.50 11.62
C GLU A 12 14.67 -4.44 10.11
N ALA A 13 15.23 -3.43 9.44
CA ALA A 13 15.19 -3.32 7.98
C ALA A 13 15.95 -4.48 7.32
N GLU A 14 17.12 -4.84 7.86
CA GLU A 14 17.90 -5.96 7.31
C GLU A 14 17.19 -7.30 7.55
N LYS A 15 16.62 -7.53 8.74
CA LYS A 15 15.81 -8.72 9.02
C LYS A 15 14.63 -8.85 8.05
N ALA A 16 13.93 -7.76 7.77
CA ALA A 16 12.81 -7.76 6.82
C ALA A 16 13.31 -8.04 5.39
N ARG A 17 14.43 -7.41 4.99
CA ARG A 17 15.07 -7.62 3.70
C ARG A 17 15.48 -9.09 3.51
N GLU A 18 16.19 -9.69 4.46
CA GLU A 18 16.65 -11.07 4.39
C GLU A 18 15.50 -12.03 4.18
N PHE A 19 14.39 -11.85 4.91
CA PHE A 19 13.18 -12.64 4.69
C PHE A 19 12.63 -12.46 3.26
N LEU A 20 12.50 -11.22 2.79
CA LEU A 20 11.97 -10.92 1.46
C LEU A 20 12.85 -11.48 0.33
N VAL A 21 14.17 -11.38 0.47
CA VAL A 21 15.14 -11.86 -0.53
C VAL A 21 15.22 -13.39 -0.52
N ASN A 22 15.35 -14.00 0.65
CA ASN A 22 15.64 -15.44 0.75
C ASN A 22 14.38 -16.31 0.61
N GLU A 23 13.25 -15.88 1.17
CA GLU A 23 12.02 -16.68 1.20
C GLU A 23 11.05 -16.32 0.07
N LEU A 24 11.13 -15.09 -0.45
CA LEU A 24 10.16 -14.55 -1.40
C LEU A 24 10.80 -14.05 -2.72
N ASP A 25 12.08 -14.33 -2.94
CA ASP A 25 12.83 -14.02 -4.18
C ASP A 25 12.77 -12.53 -4.58
N ALA A 26 12.67 -11.64 -3.59
CA ALA A 26 12.67 -10.20 -3.84
C ALA A 26 14.08 -9.69 -4.16
N ASN A 27 14.18 -8.74 -5.09
CA ASN A 27 15.44 -8.06 -5.37
C ASN A 27 15.50 -6.72 -4.62
N ILE A 28 16.19 -6.73 -3.47
CA ILE A 28 16.34 -5.56 -2.60
C ILE A 28 17.83 -5.37 -2.26
N ARG A 29 18.33 -4.15 -2.47
CA ARG A 29 19.74 -3.79 -2.22
C ARG A 29 20.05 -3.78 -0.71
N ASP A 30 21.24 -4.24 -0.33
CA ASP A 30 21.76 -4.17 1.03
C ASP A 30 21.67 -2.74 1.59
N GLY A 31 21.31 -2.63 2.87
CA GLY A 31 21.15 -1.34 3.54
C GLY A 31 19.95 -0.52 3.08
N SER A 32 19.02 -1.06 2.28
CA SER A 32 17.78 -0.35 1.93
C SER A 32 16.90 -0.12 3.16
N GLY A 33 16.22 1.03 3.21
CA GLY A 33 15.06 1.19 4.08
C GLY A 33 13.89 0.37 3.54
N ILE A 34 13.10 -0.23 4.42
CA ILE A 34 11.97 -1.08 4.04
C ILE A 34 10.66 -0.40 4.45
N GLY A 35 9.71 -0.29 3.51
CA GLY A 35 8.36 0.20 3.77
C GLY A 35 7.32 -0.78 3.25
N ILE A 36 6.23 -0.97 4.00
CA ILE A 36 5.14 -1.88 3.63
C ILE A 36 3.89 -1.07 3.31
N LYS A 37 3.28 -1.37 2.16
CA LYS A 37 2.06 -0.74 1.69
C LYS A 37 0.89 -1.73 1.70
N PRO A 38 0.15 -1.85 2.83
CA PRO A 38 -1.04 -2.69 2.85
C PRO A 38 -2.23 -1.99 2.18
N ILE A 39 -2.91 -2.71 1.28
CA ILE A 39 -4.23 -2.34 0.76
C ILE A 39 -5.16 -3.53 1.02
N SER A 40 -6.33 -3.29 1.62
CA SER A 40 -7.28 -4.37 1.94
C SER A 40 -8.63 -4.19 1.23
N PRO A 41 -9.31 -5.30 0.86
CA PRO A 41 -10.65 -5.24 0.29
C PRO A 41 -11.65 -4.51 1.20
N PHE A 42 -11.56 -4.71 2.52
CA PHE A 42 -12.42 -4.04 3.49
C PHE A 42 -12.24 -2.51 3.44
N GLY A 43 -10.99 -2.03 3.51
CA GLY A 43 -10.68 -0.60 3.48
C GLY A 43 -11.16 0.06 2.19
N THR A 44 -10.86 -0.55 1.05
CA THR A 44 -11.28 -0.04 -0.28
C THR A 44 -12.79 -0.02 -0.42
N LYS A 45 -13.47 -1.15 -0.14
CA LYS A 45 -14.94 -1.25 -0.30
C LYS A 45 -15.67 -0.22 0.57
N ARG A 46 -15.23 -0.04 1.82
CA ARG A 46 -15.81 0.95 2.74
C ARG A 46 -15.67 2.38 2.19
N HIS A 47 -14.49 2.73 1.70
CA HIS A 47 -14.22 4.08 1.19
C HIS A 47 -14.99 4.38 -0.09
N VAL A 48 -14.96 3.44 -1.05
CA VAL A 48 -15.69 3.58 -2.33
C VAL A 48 -17.20 3.67 -2.09
N ALA A 49 -17.75 2.84 -1.20
CA ALA A 49 -19.18 2.91 -0.87
C ALA A 49 -19.58 4.27 -0.28
N ALA A 50 -18.76 4.87 0.59
CA ALA A 50 -19.01 6.20 1.12
C ALA A 50 -18.95 7.28 0.04
N ALA A 51 -17.98 7.19 -0.88
CA ALA A 51 -17.83 8.13 -2.00
C ALA A 51 -19.01 8.05 -2.98
N ILE A 52 -19.51 6.84 -3.29
CA ILE A 52 -20.69 6.64 -4.14
C ILE A 52 -21.93 7.24 -3.48
N ARG A 53 -22.17 6.96 -2.19
CA ARG A 53 -23.30 7.56 -1.45
C ARG A 53 -23.24 9.08 -1.47
N TYR A 54 -22.07 9.67 -1.19
CA TYR A 54 -21.86 11.11 -1.28
C TYR A 54 -22.20 11.68 -2.67
N GLY A 55 -21.84 10.95 -3.74
CA GLY A 55 -22.16 11.32 -5.11
C GLY A 55 -23.66 11.32 -5.39
N LEU A 56 -24.36 10.27 -4.94
CA LEU A 56 -25.81 10.14 -5.07
C LEU A 56 -26.55 11.26 -4.32
N ASP A 57 -26.14 11.56 -3.07
CA ASP A 57 -26.76 12.61 -2.23
C ASP A 57 -26.59 14.04 -2.80
N ARG A 58 -25.75 14.22 -3.83
CA ARG A 58 -25.38 15.53 -4.40
C ARG A 58 -25.49 15.56 -5.93
N ASP A 59 -26.27 14.64 -6.50
CA ASP A 59 -26.52 14.56 -7.95
C ASP A 59 -25.23 14.56 -8.80
N ARG A 60 -24.18 13.91 -8.31
CA ARG A 60 -22.91 13.76 -9.04
C ARG A 60 -23.06 12.65 -10.07
N ARG A 61 -22.71 12.96 -11.33
CA ARG A 61 -22.87 12.05 -12.47
C ARG A 61 -21.75 11.01 -12.59
N SER A 62 -20.63 11.19 -11.89
CA SER A 62 -19.47 10.31 -12.01
C SER A 62 -18.68 10.21 -10.71
N ALA A 63 -18.03 9.06 -10.55
CA ALA A 63 -16.99 8.82 -9.56
C ALA A 63 -15.78 8.22 -10.27
N THR A 64 -14.62 8.85 -10.12
CA THR A 64 -13.38 8.40 -10.78
C THR A 64 -12.52 7.64 -9.78
N LEU A 65 -12.20 6.39 -10.08
CA LEU A 65 -11.23 5.61 -9.32
C LEU A 65 -9.82 5.96 -9.81
N VAL A 66 -9.04 6.61 -8.96
CA VAL A 66 -7.64 6.96 -9.27
C VAL A 66 -6.73 5.89 -8.67
N HIS A 67 -5.92 5.25 -9.51
CA HIS A 67 -4.99 4.20 -9.07
C HIS A 67 -3.74 4.15 -9.98
N LYS A 68 -2.70 3.46 -9.51
CA LYS A 68 -1.49 3.13 -10.30
C LYS A 68 -1.34 1.61 -10.46
N GLY A 69 -2.46 0.95 -10.75
CA GLY A 69 -2.56 -0.52 -10.78
C GLY A 69 -1.85 -1.18 -11.96
N ASN A 70 -1.21 -0.39 -12.82
CA ASN A 70 -0.36 -0.91 -13.89
C ASN A 70 1.05 -1.27 -13.40
N ILE A 71 1.47 -0.83 -12.21
CA ILE A 71 2.82 -1.05 -11.67
C ILE A 71 2.81 -1.50 -10.20
N MET A 72 1.94 -0.93 -9.37
CA MET A 72 1.97 -1.07 -7.90
C MET A 72 2.00 -2.50 -7.39
#